data_AF-A0A2U8DPH3-F1
#
_entry.id   AF-A0A2U8DPH3-F1
#
_cell.length_a   1.000
_cell.length_b   1.000
_cell.length_c   1.000
_cell.angle_alpha   90.00
_cell.angle_beta   90.00
_cell.angle_gamma   90.00
#
_symmetry.space_group_name_H-M   'P 1'
#
loop_
_entity.id
_entity.type
_entity.pdbx_description
1 polymer ?
#
loop_
_entity_poly.entity_id
_entity_poly.type
_entity_poly.pdbx_seq_one_letter_code
_entity_poly.pdbx_strand_id
1 'polypeptide(L)'
;MKNRFKNILVLIIIACGFWYIIQYEGLRLKGIDFNLKGNKFELNQKDKLVNKNNINASTGLILVNSEYGLDKNYEPKDLTIPSISFASGVNEEERHAAGIIIKPLEELVNTAKAEGIILIGNSGYRSYKSQKNTYSSRVKSEGEKLADAYVAKPGFSEHQTGLCIDITNKDRYFVKGTKEADWLAKNCYRFGFIIRYPYGKKNITGIEYEPWHIRYVGKEAAKYIYDNKITLEEYLEK
;
A
#
# COMPACT_ATOMS: atom_id res chain seq x y z
N MET A 1 -27.41 18.56 -9.40
CA MET A 1 -26.56 18.81 -10.59
C MET A 1 -25.06 18.60 -10.36
N LYS A 2 -24.48 18.93 -9.19
CA LYS A 2 -23.02 18.80 -8.92
C LYS A 2 -22.43 17.37 -8.95
N ASN A 3 -23.21 16.33 -8.59
CA ASN A 3 -22.70 14.94 -8.59
C ASN A 3 -22.60 14.29 -9.97
N ARG A 4 -23.34 14.79 -10.97
CA ARG A 4 -23.18 14.33 -12.35
C ARG A 4 -21.89 14.87 -12.98
N PHE A 5 -21.47 16.09 -12.62
CA PHE A 5 -20.24 16.70 -13.10
C PHE A 5 -18.96 16.06 -12.52
N LYS A 6 -18.96 15.59 -11.26
CA LYS A 6 -17.80 14.88 -10.69
C LYS A 6 -17.57 13.49 -11.32
N ASN A 7 -18.63 12.74 -11.60
CA ASN A 7 -18.53 11.46 -12.30
C ASN A 7 -18.11 11.66 -13.77
N ILE A 8 -18.57 12.74 -14.40
CA ILE A 8 -18.09 13.17 -15.72
C ILE A 8 -16.60 13.56 -15.65
N LEU A 9 -16.12 14.24 -14.60
CA LEU A 9 -14.71 14.63 -14.47
C LEU A 9 -13.75 13.46 -14.24
N VAL A 10 -14.16 12.45 -13.44
CA VAL A 10 -13.38 11.21 -13.25
C VAL A 10 -13.37 10.36 -14.52
N LEU A 11 -14.48 10.30 -15.25
CA LEU A 11 -14.53 9.68 -16.58
C LEU A 11 -13.71 10.47 -17.61
N ILE A 12 -13.63 11.79 -17.52
CA ILE A 12 -12.79 12.64 -18.40
C ILE A 12 -11.30 12.42 -18.11
N ILE A 13 -10.86 12.24 -16.87
CA ILE A 13 -9.43 11.96 -16.58
C ILE A 13 -9.02 10.59 -17.13
N ILE A 14 -9.90 9.58 -17.04
CA ILE A 14 -9.67 8.25 -17.61
C ILE A 14 -9.78 8.29 -19.15
N ALA A 15 -10.78 9.00 -19.71
CA ALA A 15 -11.01 9.10 -21.14
C ALA A 15 -10.03 10.02 -21.88
N CYS A 16 -9.53 11.10 -21.27
CA CYS A 16 -8.48 11.95 -21.84
C CYS A 16 -7.13 11.25 -21.86
N GLY A 17 -6.82 10.44 -20.83
CA GLY A 17 -5.68 9.53 -20.87
C GLY A 17 -5.81 8.49 -21.99
N PHE A 18 -7.01 7.95 -22.19
CA PHE A 18 -7.30 6.97 -23.25
C PHE A 18 -7.27 7.59 -24.66
N TRP A 19 -7.75 8.83 -24.83
CA TRP A 19 -7.79 9.50 -26.14
C TRP A 19 -6.42 10.01 -26.59
N TYR A 20 -5.57 10.43 -25.64
CA TYR A 20 -4.16 10.76 -25.91
C TYR A 20 -3.35 9.55 -26.40
N ILE A 21 -3.68 8.34 -25.94
CA ILE A 21 -3.03 7.08 -26.35
C ILE A 21 -3.52 6.63 -27.74
N ILE A 22 -4.82 6.75 -28.03
CA ILE A 22 -5.40 6.34 -29.33
C ILE A 22 -4.92 7.22 -30.50
N GLN A 23 -4.61 8.50 -30.26
CA GLN A 23 -4.08 9.37 -31.31
C GLN A 23 -2.63 9.07 -31.70
N TYR A 24 -1.86 8.35 -30.88
CA TYR A 24 -0.42 8.10 -31.10
C TYR A 24 -0.06 6.70 -31.61
N GLU A 25 -0.96 5.72 -31.52
CA GLU A 25 -0.73 4.37 -32.08
C GLU A 25 -1.75 4.01 -33.16
N GLY A 26 -1.82 4.87 -34.18
CA GLY A 26 -2.32 4.47 -35.48
C GLY A 26 -1.33 3.55 -36.19
N LEU A 27 -1.25 2.27 -35.79
CA LEU A 27 -0.68 1.20 -36.61
C LEU A 27 -1.26 -0.16 -36.21
N ARG A 28 -2.11 -0.66 -37.11
CA ARG A 28 -2.56 -2.05 -37.30
C ARG A 28 -1.70 -3.10 -36.58
N LEU A 29 -2.36 -4.13 -36.05
CA LEU A 29 -2.31 -5.47 -36.64
C LEU A 29 -3.45 -6.37 -36.16
N LYS A 30 -4.16 -6.92 -37.14
CA LYS A 30 -5.16 -7.99 -37.04
C LYS A 30 -4.46 -9.31 -36.73
N GLY A 31 -5.11 -10.13 -35.89
CA GLY A 31 -5.00 -11.59 -35.89
C GLY A 31 -3.66 -12.17 -35.41
N ILE A 32 -3.55 -12.41 -34.10
CA ILE A 32 -2.65 -13.43 -33.57
C ILE A 32 -3.38 -14.15 -32.43
N ASP A 33 -3.74 -15.41 -32.65
CA ASP A 33 -4.12 -16.36 -31.61
C ASP A 33 -2.88 -16.61 -30.73
N PHE A 34 -2.85 -16.07 -29.52
CA PHE A 34 -1.81 -16.40 -28.54
C PHE A 34 -2.28 -17.55 -27.64
N ASN A 35 -1.73 -18.71 -27.98
CA ASN A 35 -1.75 -19.96 -27.24
C ASN A 35 -1.33 -19.73 -25.77
N LEU A 36 -2.25 -19.96 -24.83
CA LEU A 36 -2.02 -19.90 -23.38
C LEU A 36 -1.10 -21.05 -22.93
N LYS A 37 0.22 -20.86 -23.01
CA LYS A 37 1.15 -21.56 -22.12
C LYS A 37 1.31 -20.74 -20.86
N GLY A 38 0.78 -21.25 -19.76
CA GLY A 38 0.90 -20.63 -18.45
C GLY A 38 2.36 -20.39 -18.08
N ASN A 39 2.75 -19.12 -18.02
CA ASN A 39 4.04 -18.75 -17.46
C ASN A 39 4.02 -19.04 -15.96
N LYS A 40 4.77 -20.07 -15.57
CA LYS A 40 5.26 -20.26 -14.21
C LYS A 40 6.00 -18.99 -13.78
N PHE A 41 5.38 -18.21 -12.93
CA PHE A 41 6.09 -17.18 -12.16
C PHE A 41 6.89 -17.93 -11.08
N GLU A 42 8.12 -18.32 -11.42
CA GLU A 42 9.12 -18.77 -10.46
C GLU A 42 9.93 -17.53 -10.03
N LEU A 43 10.03 -17.33 -8.71
CA LEU A 43 10.88 -16.30 -8.10
C LEU A 43 12.28 -16.39 -8.72
N ASN A 44 12.81 -15.28 -9.21
CA ASN A 44 14.10 -15.29 -9.90
C ASN A 44 15.21 -15.38 -8.83
N GLN A 45 16.35 -16.03 -9.11
CA GLN A 45 17.45 -16.20 -8.13
C GLN A 45 18.06 -14.89 -7.59
N LYS A 46 17.59 -13.72 -8.07
CA LYS A 46 17.98 -12.38 -7.62
C LYS A 46 17.07 -11.79 -6.55
N ASP A 47 15.93 -12.41 -6.25
CA ASP A 47 14.99 -11.92 -5.25
C ASP A 47 15.59 -12.16 -3.85
N LYS A 48 16.03 -11.08 -3.17
CA LYS A 48 16.49 -11.17 -1.78
C LYS A 48 15.27 -11.40 -0.89
N LEU A 49 14.94 -12.67 -0.66
CA LEU A 49 13.96 -13.01 0.36
C LEU A 49 14.43 -12.44 1.69
N VAL A 50 13.54 -11.76 2.42
CA VAL A 50 13.84 -11.32 3.78
C VAL A 50 14.20 -12.57 4.58
N ASN A 51 15.47 -12.68 4.96
CA ASN A 51 15.94 -13.79 5.76
C ASN A 51 15.18 -13.74 7.10
N LYS A 52 14.45 -14.81 7.44
CA LYS A 52 13.66 -14.91 8.68
C LYS A 52 14.46 -14.55 9.94
N ASN A 53 15.78 -14.68 9.89
CA ASN A 53 16.69 -14.38 10.98
C ASN A 53 16.92 -12.87 11.24
N ASN A 54 16.55 -11.98 10.31
CA ASN A 54 16.64 -10.52 10.48
C ASN A 54 15.31 -9.87 10.88
N ILE A 55 14.26 -10.68 11.07
CA ILE A 55 12.96 -10.22 11.54
C ILE A 55 13.01 -10.15 13.06
N ASN A 56 13.15 -8.95 13.62
CA ASN A 56 12.85 -8.79 15.03
C ASN A 56 11.32 -8.86 15.21
N ALA A 57 10.84 -10.08 15.52
CA ALA A 57 9.43 -10.38 15.73
C ALA A 57 8.79 -9.56 16.87
N SER A 58 9.59 -8.94 17.75
CA SER A 58 9.11 -8.08 18.84
C SER A 58 8.91 -6.61 18.44
N THR A 59 9.54 -6.13 17.37
CA THR A 59 9.49 -4.71 16.96
C THR A 59 8.72 -4.46 15.66
N GLY A 60 8.44 -5.50 14.85
CA GLY A 60 7.80 -5.33 13.53
C GLY A 60 8.71 -4.68 12.48
N LEU A 61 10.02 -4.59 12.76
CA LEU A 61 11.02 -4.07 11.83
C LEU A 61 11.35 -5.14 10.79
N ILE A 62 10.70 -5.01 9.63
CA ILE A 62 10.89 -5.86 8.44
C ILE A 62 10.86 -4.93 7.23
N LEU A 63 11.93 -4.89 6.44
CA LEU A 63 11.90 -4.14 5.18
C LEU A 63 11.27 -5.01 4.09
N VAL A 64 10.15 -4.55 3.54
CA VAL A 64 9.57 -5.09 2.31
C VAL A 64 9.42 -3.92 1.34
N ASN A 65 9.98 -4.07 0.15
CA ASN A 65 9.96 -3.07 -0.92
C ASN A 65 10.20 -3.79 -2.26
N SER A 66 10.58 -3.08 -3.32
CA SER A 66 10.87 -3.70 -4.63
C SER A 66 12.12 -4.59 -4.68
N GLU A 67 13.00 -4.51 -3.69
CA GLU A 67 14.25 -5.28 -3.61
C GLU A 67 14.16 -6.46 -2.62
N TYR A 68 13.38 -6.29 -1.54
CA TYR A 68 13.24 -7.25 -0.45
C TYR A 68 11.83 -7.81 -0.40
N GLY A 69 11.70 -9.10 -0.73
CA GLY A 69 10.41 -9.80 -0.83
C GLY A 69 10.18 -10.81 0.30
N LEU A 70 8.91 -11.17 0.52
CA LEU A 70 8.45 -12.22 1.42
C LEU A 70 8.21 -13.53 0.69
N ASP A 71 8.36 -14.64 1.42
CA ASP A 71 7.99 -15.97 0.93
C ASP A 71 6.49 -16.02 0.57
N LYS A 72 6.15 -16.81 -0.45
CA LYS A 72 4.76 -16.99 -0.90
C LYS A 72 3.83 -17.56 0.18
N ASN A 73 4.38 -18.24 1.18
CA ASN A 73 3.64 -18.81 2.31
C ASN A 73 3.83 -17.99 3.60
N TYR A 74 4.44 -16.80 3.52
CA TYR A 74 4.48 -15.91 4.68
C TYR A 74 3.07 -15.47 5.03
N GLU A 75 2.71 -15.69 6.29
CA GLU A 75 1.50 -15.20 6.93
C GLU A 75 1.88 -14.55 8.27
N PRO A 76 1.37 -13.35 8.57
CA PRO A 76 1.67 -12.69 9.83
C PRO A 76 1.01 -13.40 11.01
N LYS A 77 1.62 -13.27 12.19
CA LYS A 77 1.08 -13.84 13.43
C LYS A 77 -0.18 -13.10 13.86
N ASP A 78 -1.10 -13.85 14.47
CA ASP A 78 -2.30 -13.34 15.15
C ASP A 78 -3.14 -12.41 14.27
N LEU A 79 -3.27 -12.76 12.99
CA LEU A 79 -4.01 -11.98 12.02
C LEU A 79 -5.49 -11.86 12.44
N THR A 80 -5.98 -10.63 12.61
CA THR A 80 -7.35 -10.37 13.05
C THR A 80 -7.86 -9.01 12.56
N ILE A 81 -9.15 -8.72 12.75
CA ILE A 81 -9.79 -7.47 12.32
C ILE A 81 -9.78 -6.49 13.50
N PRO A 82 -9.13 -5.31 13.38
CA PRO A 82 -9.18 -4.28 14.42
C PRO A 82 -10.59 -3.68 14.53
N SER A 83 -10.96 -3.24 15.72
CA SER A 83 -12.24 -2.62 16.06
C SER A 83 -12.29 -1.15 15.60
N ILE A 84 -12.15 -0.94 14.30
CA ILE A 84 -12.25 0.36 13.61
C ILE A 84 -13.28 0.30 12.49
N SER A 85 -13.71 1.48 12.00
CA SER A 85 -14.55 1.55 10.81
C SER A 85 -13.74 1.31 9.54
N PHE A 86 -14.30 0.58 8.59
CA PHE A 86 -13.74 0.38 7.25
C PHE A 86 -14.63 0.99 6.18
N ALA A 87 -14.03 1.37 5.06
CA ALA A 87 -14.77 1.88 3.91
C ALA A 87 -15.69 0.80 3.34
N SER A 88 -16.85 1.21 2.80
CA SER A 88 -17.78 0.27 2.16
C SER A 88 -17.11 -0.48 0.99
N GLY A 89 -17.33 -1.79 0.88
CA GLY A 89 -16.77 -2.60 -0.21
C GLY A 89 -15.33 -3.08 0.01
N VAL A 90 -14.69 -2.75 1.13
CA VAL A 90 -13.44 -3.42 1.55
C VAL A 90 -13.78 -4.87 1.89
N ASN A 91 -13.09 -5.81 1.25
CA ASN A 91 -13.31 -7.25 1.48
C ASN A 91 -12.76 -7.68 2.85
N GLU A 92 -13.12 -8.89 3.29
CA GLU A 92 -12.74 -9.40 4.60
C GLU A 92 -11.23 -9.52 4.80
N GLU A 93 -10.48 -10.01 3.81
CA GLU A 93 -9.03 -10.15 3.88
C GLU A 93 -8.35 -8.79 4.15
N GLU A 94 -8.73 -7.76 3.37
CA GLU A 94 -8.19 -6.41 3.50
C GLU A 94 -8.65 -5.67 4.76
N ARG A 95 -9.55 -6.25 5.56
CA ARG A 95 -9.88 -5.74 6.91
C ARG A 95 -8.95 -6.28 7.98
N HIS A 96 -8.18 -7.32 7.69
CA HIS A 96 -7.28 -7.92 8.66
C HIS A 96 -5.98 -7.13 8.81
N ALA A 97 -5.32 -7.33 9.94
CA ALA A 97 -4.03 -6.78 10.29
C ALA A 97 -3.29 -7.76 11.23
N ALA A 98 -1.96 -7.68 11.29
CA ALA A 98 -1.16 -8.49 12.21
C ALA A 98 -1.48 -8.12 13.67
N GLY A 99 -1.50 -9.12 14.57
CA GLY A 99 -1.95 -8.92 15.95
C GLY A 99 -1.20 -7.81 16.71
N ILE A 100 0.09 -7.64 16.42
CA ILE A 100 0.94 -6.60 17.04
C ILE A 100 0.45 -5.17 16.76
N ILE A 101 -0.24 -4.93 15.64
CA ILE A 101 -0.69 -3.59 15.25
C ILE A 101 -2.13 -3.27 15.68
N ILE A 102 -2.90 -4.27 16.16
CA ILE A 102 -4.32 -4.11 16.46
C ILE A 102 -4.56 -3.02 17.50
N LYS A 103 -3.99 -3.16 18.71
CA LYS A 103 -4.14 -2.17 19.79
C LYS A 103 -3.57 -0.80 19.39
N PRO A 104 -2.35 -0.69 18.83
CA PRO A 104 -1.84 0.60 18.37
C PRO A 104 -2.72 1.30 17.32
N LEU A 105 -3.30 0.54 16.38
CA LEU A 105 -4.16 1.09 15.34
C LEU A 105 -5.50 1.57 15.92
N GLU A 106 -6.10 0.81 16.83
CA GLU A 106 -7.31 1.20 17.55
C GLU A 106 -7.07 2.47 18.40
N GLU A 107 -5.96 2.54 19.13
CA GLU A 107 -5.55 3.73 19.89
C GLU A 107 -5.39 4.96 18.99
N LEU A 108 -4.73 4.81 17.83
CA LEU A 108 -4.54 5.86 16.84
C LEU A 108 -5.89 6.39 16.35
N VAL A 109 -6.78 5.50 15.90
CA VAL A 109 -8.09 5.88 15.33
C VAL A 109 -9.00 6.49 16.40
N ASN A 110 -9.01 5.94 17.62
CA ASN A 110 -9.80 6.47 18.72
C ASN A 110 -9.33 7.85 19.17
N THR A 111 -8.01 8.07 19.22
CA THR A 111 -7.44 9.38 19.55
C THR A 111 -7.80 10.41 18.48
N ALA A 112 -7.64 10.06 17.19
CA ALA A 112 -8.05 10.91 16.08
C ALA A 112 -9.52 11.32 16.21
N LYS A 113 -10.39 10.34 16.50
CA LYS A 113 -11.82 10.55 16.66
C LYS A 113 -12.15 11.50 17.81
N ALA A 114 -11.48 11.37 18.95
CA ALA A 114 -11.62 12.27 20.09
C ALA A 114 -11.21 13.72 19.74
N GLU A 115 -10.29 13.89 18.81
CA GLU A 115 -9.84 15.19 18.29
C GLU A 115 -10.67 15.68 17.07
N GLY A 116 -11.80 15.03 16.76
CA GLY A 116 -12.69 15.43 15.65
C GLY A 116 -12.20 15.03 14.24
N ILE A 117 -11.22 14.12 14.17
CA ILE A 117 -10.64 13.57 12.94
C ILE A 117 -11.18 12.15 12.72
N ILE A 118 -11.78 11.90 11.56
CA ILE A 118 -12.36 10.58 11.25
C ILE A 118 -11.46 9.82 10.29
N LEU A 119 -10.77 8.82 10.82
CA LEU A 119 -9.95 7.89 10.06
C LEU A 119 -10.72 6.57 9.84
N ILE A 120 -10.66 6.04 8.63
CA ILE A 120 -11.38 4.85 8.20
C ILE A 120 -10.39 3.91 7.51
N GLY A 121 -10.39 2.63 7.84
CA GLY A 121 -9.56 1.63 7.17
C GLY A 121 -10.00 1.41 5.71
N ASN A 122 -9.03 1.32 4.80
CA ASN A 122 -9.27 1.09 3.37
C ASN A 122 -8.62 -0.20 2.86
N SER A 123 -7.43 -0.56 3.32
CA SER A 123 -6.79 -1.85 2.98
C SER A 123 -5.66 -2.18 3.95
N GLY A 124 -5.78 -3.30 4.66
CA GLY A 124 -4.80 -3.84 5.62
C GLY A 124 -4.00 -4.99 5.01
N TYR A 125 -4.21 -6.21 5.50
CA TYR A 125 -3.52 -7.40 5.03
C TYR A 125 -3.94 -7.80 3.60
N ARG A 126 -2.97 -8.23 2.81
CA ARG A 126 -3.21 -8.86 1.51
C ARG A 126 -2.24 -10.02 1.31
N SER A 127 -2.76 -11.24 1.17
CA SER A 127 -1.93 -12.42 0.95
C SER A 127 -1.16 -12.36 -0.37
N TYR A 128 -0.10 -13.17 -0.47
CA TYR A 128 0.62 -13.38 -1.72
C TYR A 128 -0.32 -13.74 -2.87
N LYS A 129 -1.30 -14.61 -2.62
CA LYS A 129 -2.27 -15.07 -3.62
C LYS A 129 -3.12 -13.92 -4.13
N SER A 130 -3.65 -13.10 -3.24
CA SER A 130 -4.45 -11.93 -3.61
C SER A 130 -3.62 -10.89 -4.35
N GLN A 131 -2.38 -10.63 -3.91
CA GLN A 131 -1.45 -9.74 -4.63
C GLN A 131 -1.14 -10.28 -6.04
N LYS A 132 -0.97 -11.60 -6.21
CA LYS A 132 -0.79 -12.23 -7.52
C LYS A 132 -1.98 -12.02 -8.45
N ASN A 133 -3.20 -12.12 -7.93
CA ASN A 133 -4.40 -11.86 -8.73
C ASN A 133 -4.50 -10.40 -9.16
N THR A 134 -4.23 -9.46 -8.24
CA THR A 134 -4.20 -8.02 -8.53
C THR A 134 -3.16 -7.69 -9.60
N TYR A 135 -1.93 -8.18 -9.43
CA TYR A 135 -0.84 -7.95 -10.38
C TYR A 135 -1.16 -8.56 -11.76
N SER A 136 -1.60 -9.82 -11.81
CA SER A 136 -1.96 -10.50 -13.07
C SER A 136 -3.10 -9.79 -13.81
N SER A 137 -4.09 -9.28 -13.07
CA SER A 137 -5.20 -8.51 -13.66
C SER A 137 -4.71 -7.20 -14.27
N ARG A 138 -3.78 -6.50 -13.60
CA ARG A 138 -3.17 -5.26 -14.12
C ARG A 138 -2.32 -5.51 -15.36
N VAL A 139 -1.48 -6.56 -15.35
CA VAL A 139 -0.69 -6.97 -16.53
C VAL A 139 -1.62 -7.26 -17.72
N LYS A 140 -2.74 -7.96 -17.47
CA LYS A 140 -3.71 -8.26 -18.52
C LYS A 140 -4.40 -7.00 -19.08
N SER A 141 -4.68 -6.00 -18.24
CA SER A 141 -5.41 -4.81 -18.67
C SER A 141 -4.52 -3.72 -19.27
N GLU A 142 -3.29 -3.57 -18.80
CA GLU A 142 -2.43 -2.42 -19.09
C GLU A 142 -1.01 -2.81 -19.57
N GLY A 143 -0.68 -4.10 -19.56
CA GLY A 143 0.65 -4.59 -19.89
C GLY A 143 1.62 -4.58 -18.71
N GLU A 144 2.69 -5.36 -18.85
CA GLU A 144 3.64 -5.63 -17.77
C GLU A 144 4.39 -4.37 -17.30
N LYS A 145 4.82 -3.52 -18.24
CA LYS A 145 5.57 -2.29 -17.92
C LYS A 145 4.76 -1.33 -17.03
N LEU A 146 3.46 -1.17 -17.30
CA LEU A 146 2.59 -0.33 -16.47
C LEU A 146 2.26 -1.03 -15.14
N ALA A 147 2.06 -2.34 -15.14
CA ALA A 147 1.86 -3.09 -13.90
C ALA A 147 3.05 -2.96 -12.95
N ASP A 148 4.28 -3.10 -13.45
CA ASP A 148 5.51 -2.97 -12.66
C ASP A 148 5.71 -1.56 -12.09
N ALA A 149 5.15 -0.53 -12.73
CA ALA A 149 5.27 0.85 -12.28
C ALA A 149 4.31 1.21 -11.12
N TYR A 150 3.18 0.52 -11.00
CA TYR A 150 2.09 0.90 -10.09
C TYR A 150 1.64 -0.20 -9.12
N VAL A 151 2.02 -1.45 -9.36
CA VAL A 151 1.57 -2.59 -8.56
C VAL A 151 2.77 -3.41 -8.14
N ALA A 152 2.99 -3.52 -6.82
CA ALA A 152 4.02 -4.39 -6.28
C ALA A 152 3.86 -5.84 -6.77
N LYS A 153 4.98 -6.48 -7.11
CA LYS A 153 5.00 -7.91 -7.45
C LYS A 153 4.57 -8.73 -6.23
N PRO A 154 3.98 -9.93 -6.43
CA PRO A 154 3.65 -10.82 -5.32
C PRO A 154 4.89 -11.11 -4.48
N GLY A 155 4.78 -10.99 -3.15
CA GLY A 155 5.93 -11.07 -2.24
C GLY A 155 6.56 -9.72 -1.90
N PHE A 156 6.42 -8.71 -2.75
CA PHE A 156 7.09 -7.40 -2.60
C PHE A 156 6.14 -6.29 -2.12
N SER A 157 4.92 -6.66 -1.72
CA SER A 157 3.91 -5.74 -1.17
C SER A 157 3.97 -5.74 0.35
N GLU A 158 4.10 -4.57 0.97
CA GLU A 158 4.08 -4.46 2.44
C GLU A 158 2.75 -4.95 3.04
N HIS A 159 1.64 -4.92 2.30
CA HIS A 159 0.36 -5.46 2.77
C HIS A 159 0.43 -6.93 3.16
N GLN A 160 1.36 -7.71 2.58
CA GLN A 160 1.55 -9.11 2.98
C GLN A 160 2.15 -9.25 4.39
N THR A 161 2.82 -8.21 4.91
CA THR A 161 3.32 -8.19 6.30
C THR A 161 2.18 -8.11 7.33
N GLY A 162 1.01 -7.59 6.94
CA GLY A 162 -0.04 -7.21 7.89
C GLY A 162 0.35 -6.08 8.85
N LEU A 163 1.51 -5.43 8.65
CA LEU A 163 2.03 -4.34 9.49
C LEU A 163 1.73 -2.95 8.94
N CYS A 164 1.04 -2.86 7.81
CA CYS A 164 0.60 -1.60 7.21
C CYS A 164 -0.92 -1.56 7.06
N ILE A 165 -1.45 -0.35 6.90
CA ILE A 165 -2.84 -0.13 6.53
C ILE A 165 -2.96 1.16 5.71
N ASP A 166 -3.77 1.13 4.67
CA ASP A 166 -4.24 2.31 3.95
C ASP A 166 -5.43 2.92 4.71
N ILE A 167 -5.33 4.22 5.00
CA ILE A 167 -6.38 4.98 5.69
C ILE A 167 -7.08 5.94 4.72
N THR A 168 -8.39 6.09 4.87
CA THR A 168 -9.19 7.07 4.14
C THR A 168 -10.07 7.88 5.12
N ASN A 169 -10.79 8.86 4.59
CA ASN A 169 -11.85 9.59 5.29
C ASN A 169 -13.21 9.27 4.68
N LYS A 170 -14.27 9.88 5.24
CA LYS A 170 -15.67 9.67 4.82
C LYS A 170 -15.92 9.97 3.34
N ASP A 171 -15.18 10.92 2.77
CA ASP A 171 -15.35 11.38 1.40
C ASP A 171 -14.51 10.56 0.39
N ARG A 172 -13.76 9.55 0.86
CA ARG A 172 -12.78 8.80 0.06
C ARG A 172 -11.75 9.71 -0.61
N TYR A 173 -11.38 10.78 0.07
CA TYR A 173 -10.48 11.79 -0.45
C TYR A 173 -9.37 12.07 0.56
N PHE A 174 -8.25 11.37 0.43
CA PHE A 174 -7.16 11.41 1.40
C PHE A 174 -5.86 11.89 0.74
N VAL A 175 -5.67 13.22 0.71
CA VAL A 175 -4.49 13.87 0.12
C VAL A 175 -3.91 14.88 1.10
N LYS A 176 -2.64 15.25 0.94
CA LYS A 176 -2.04 16.32 1.75
C LYS A 176 -2.88 17.60 1.67
N GLY A 177 -3.09 18.24 2.81
CA GLY A 177 -3.97 19.40 2.96
C GLY A 177 -5.40 19.05 3.39
N THR A 178 -5.81 17.78 3.36
CA THR A 178 -7.00 17.38 4.13
C THR A 178 -6.65 17.31 5.61
N LYS A 179 -7.60 17.67 6.47
CA LYS A 179 -7.37 17.65 7.92
C LYS A 179 -6.97 16.26 8.43
N GLU A 180 -7.53 15.20 7.86
CA GLU A 180 -7.21 13.82 8.24
C GLU A 180 -5.78 13.43 7.84
N ALA A 181 -5.36 13.74 6.61
CA ALA A 181 -4.01 13.42 6.15
C ALA A 181 -2.95 14.21 6.92
N ASP A 182 -3.18 15.50 7.13
CA ASP A 182 -2.25 16.36 7.86
C ASP A 182 -2.18 15.98 9.35
N TRP A 183 -3.31 15.57 9.95
CA TRP A 183 -3.32 15.04 11.31
C TRP A 183 -2.56 13.73 11.39
N LEU A 184 -2.81 12.79 10.46
CA LEU A 184 -2.17 11.49 10.45
C LEU A 184 -0.65 11.63 10.33
N ALA A 185 -0.17 12.46 9.39
CA ALA A 185 1.25 12.72 9.18
C ALA A 185 1.96 13.29 10.42
N LYS A 186 1.26 14.06 11.25
CA LYS A 186 1.81 14.68 12.47
C LYS A 186 1.68 13.82 13.73
N ASN A 187 0.88 12.76 13.71
CA ASN A 187 0.49 12.04 14.93
C ASN A 187 0.72 10.53 14.88
N CYS A 188 0.79 9.89 13.71
CA CYS A 188 0.84 8.44 13.62
C CYS A 188 2.05 7.82 14.36
N TYR A 189 3.18 8.54 14.42
CA TYR A 189 4.38 8.10 15.14
C TYR A 189 4.18 7.87 16.63
N ARG A 190 3.26 8.60 17.26
CA ARG A 190 2.92 8.45 18.69
C ARG A 190 2.41 7.03 19.00
N PHE A 191 1.88 6.35 17.99
CA PHE A 191 1.31 5.01 18.07
C PHE A 191 2.21 3.95 17.42
N GLY A 192 3.43 4.31 17.00
CA GLY A 192 4.37 3.37 16.38
C GLY A 192 4.20 3.21 14.88
N PHE A 193 3.47 4.11 14.22
CA PHE A 193 3.31 4.12 12.77
C PHE A 193 4.11 5.24 12.11
N ILE A 194 4.55 5.04 10.87
CA ILE A 194 5.16 6.08 10.03
C ILE A 194 4.31 6.30 8.79
N ILE A 195 4.37 7.49 8.19
CA ILE A 195 4.02 7.64 6.78
C ILE A 195 5.09 6.92 5.97
N ARG A 196 4.74 5.77 5.39
CA ARG A 196 5.74 4.86 4.79
C ARG A 196 6.44 5.46 3.58
N TYR A 197 5.68 6.19 2.78
CA TYR A 197 6.12 6.81 1.54
C TYR A 197 5.96 8.34 1.66
N PRO A 198 6.91 9.04 2.31
CA PRO A 198 6.83 10.48 2.53
C PRO A 198 7.19 11.30 1.27
N TYR A 199 6.75 12.56 1.25
CA TYR A 199 6.96 13.45 0.10
C TYR A 199 8.45 13.70 -0.16
N GLY A 200 8.85 13.62 -1.43
CA GLY A 200 10.23 13.88 -1.85
C GLY A 200 11.21 12.72 -1.59
N LYS A 201 10.73 11.52 -1.25
CA LYS A 201 11.58 10.36 -0.91
C LYS A 201 11.43 9.17 -1.88
N LYS A 202 10.78 9.37 -3.03
CA LYS A 202 10.62 8.32 -4.06
C LYS A 202 11.93 7.73 -4.55
N ASN A 203 12.99 8.54 -4.63
CA ASN A 203 14.32 8.07 -5.04
C ASN A 203 14.93 7.04 -4.05
N ILE A 204 14.38 6.94 -2.84
CA ILE A 204 14.79 6.00 -1.80
C ILE A 204 13.77 4.86 -1.68
N THR A 205 12.49 5.18 -1.57
CA THR A 205 11.43 4.16 -1.35
C THR A 205 11.00 3.43 -2.62
N GLY A 206 11.27 4.02 -3.80
CA GLY A 206 10.74 3.59 -5.09
C GLY A 206 9.26 3.95 -5.33
N ILE A 207 8.57 4.51 -4.33
CA ILE A 207 7.12 4.80 -4.36
C ILE A 207 6.89 6.30 -4.19
N GLU A 208 5.92 6.83 -4.92
CA GLU A 208 5.48 8.23 -4.79
C GLU A 208 4.90 8.52 -3.40
N TYR A 209 4.67 9.80 -3.11
CA TYR A 209 4.06 10.19 -1.84
C TYR A 209 2.67 9.57 -1.64
N GLU A 210 2.50 8.81 -0.56
CA GLU A 210 1.21 8.19 -0.18
C GLU A 210 0.81 8.63 1.23
N PRO A 211 0.03 9.72 1.38
CA PRO A 211 -0.39 10.22 2.69
C PRO A 211 -1.25 9.23 3.49
N TRP A 212 -1.89 8.28 2.82
CA TRP A 212 -2.79 7.30 3.41
C TRP A 212 -2.08 6.07 3.96
N HIS A 213 -0.89 5.73 3.46
CA HIS A 213 -0.24 4.45 3.73
C HIS A 213 0.64 4.55 4.97
N ILE A 214 0.17 3.94 6.07
CA ILE A 214 0.91 3.91 7.33
C ILE A 214 1.50 2.53 7.61
N ARG A 215 2.74 2.51 8.10
CA ARG A 215 3.49 1.29 8.42
C ARG A 215 3.88 1.26 9.89
N TYR A 216 3.56 0.19 10.59
CA TYR A 216 3.98 -0.03 11.97
C TYR A 216 5.44 -0.49 12.04
N VAL A 217 6.19 0.16 12.93
CA VAL A 217 7.63 -0.09 13.18
C VAL A 217 7.97 -0.06 14.68
N GLY A 218 6.96 0.05 15.56
CA GLY A 218 7.14 0.28 16.99
C GLY A 218 7.34 1.77 17.34
N LYS A 219 7.03 2.15 18.59
CA LYS A 219 7.01 3.56 19.03
C LYS A 219 8.38 4.25 18.96
N GLU A 220 9.45 3.56 19.34
CA GLU A 220 10.80 4.12 19.35
C GLU A 220 11.30 4.43 17.94
N ALA A 221 11.23 3.44 17.03
CA ALA A 221 11.64 3.62 15.65
C ALA A 221 10.75 4.64 14.93
N ALA A 222 9.43 4.61 15.14
CA ALA A 222 8.52 5.56 14.51
C ALA A 222 8.82 7.00 14.94
N LYS A 223 9.08 7.22 16.24
CA LYS A 223 9.50 8.53 16.75
C LYS A 223 10.81 8.98 16.14
N TYR A 224 11.82 8.09 16.11
CA TYR A 224 13.11 8.41 15.50
C TYR A 224 12.96 8.82 14.03
N ILE A 225 12.23 8.00 13.25
CA ILE A 225 11.98 8.23 11.82
C ILE A 225 11.27 9.57 11.61
N TYR A 226 10.25 9.85 12.42
CA TYR A 226 9.50 11.11 12.36
C TYR A 226 10.37 12.33 12.68
N ASP A 227 11.11 12.30 13.79
CA ASP A 227 11.93 13.44 14.24
C ASP A 227 13.05 13.77 13.24
N ASN A 228 13.61 12.74 12.58
CA ASN A 228 14.70 12.89 11.62
C ASN A 228 14.23 13.05 10.16
N LYS A 229 12.92 12.91 9.87
CA LYS A 229 12.33 13.00 8.53
C LYS A 229 12.98 12.05 7.51
N ILE A 230 13.24 10.82 7.96
CA ILE A 230 13.86 9.76 7.15
C ILE A 230 12.83 8.69 6.75
N THR A 231 13.22 7.73 5.93
CA THR A 231 12.41 6.55 5.58
C THR A 231 12.78 5.33 6.43
N LEU A 232 12.05 4.23 6.25
CA LEU A 232 12.40 2.96 6.89
C LEU A 232 13.73 2.41 6.36
N GLU A 233 14.00 2.56 5.05
CA GLU A 233 15.27 2.21 4.43
C GLU A 233 16.44 2.93 5.11
N GLU A 234 16.38 4.27 5.18
CA GLU A 234 17.40 5.11 5.84
C GLU A 234 17.54 4.82 7.34
N TYR A 235 16.49 4.32 7.99
CA TYR A 235 16.54 3.92 9.40
C TYR A 235 17.29 2.60 9.60
N LEU A 236 17.09 1.62 8.71
CA LEU A 236 17.66 0.28 8.81
C LEU A 236 19.11 0.19 8.30
N GLU A 237 19.56 1.17 7.53
CA GLU A 237 20.95 1.30 7.07
C GLU A 237 21.89 1.95 8.11
N LYS A 238 21.39 2.26 9.31
CA LYS A 238 22.20 2.79 10.42
C LYS A 238 23.14 1.79 11.07
#